data_AF-A0A4P7N8H4-F1
#
_entry.id   AF-A0A4P7N8H4-F1
#
_cell.length_a   1.000
_cell.length_b   1.000
_cell.length_c   1.000
_cell.angle_alpha   90.00
_cell.angle_beta   90.00
_cell.angle_gamma   90.00
#
_symmetry.space_group_name_H-M   'P 1'
#
loop_
_entity.id
_entity.type
_entity.pdbx_description
1 polymer ?
#
loop_
_entity_poly.entity_id
_entity_poly.type
_entity_poly.pdbx_seq_one_letter_code
_entity_poly.pdbx_strand_id
1 'polypeptide(L)'
;MSAQWQLGVNFRLGQRVTHIDFDAFTSSTEAGVTQKGHIIVVADGLWSNSKSLVSGPRDVPKATGDLAYRVMLRLDQIEDSELREWVSNPKLRIWIGLGAQPLGIPSEAGTCTAW
;
A
#
# COMPACT_ATOMS: atom_id res chain seq x y z
N MET A 1 6.61 -15.69 -10.53
CA MET A 1 6.71 -15.94 -9.08
C MET A 1 7.69 -14.92 -8.51
N SER A 2 7.38 -14.24 -7.40
CA SER A 2 8.23 -13.16 -6.88
C SER A 2 9.55 -13.70 -6.31
N ALA A 3 10.63 -12.92 -6.42
CA ALA A 3 12.00 -13.31 -6.08
C ALA A 3 12.18 -13.84 -4.64
N GLN A 4 11.29 -13.46 -3.71
CA GLN A 4 11.39 -13.83 -2.30
C GLN A 4 11.09 -15.31 -2.03
N TRP A 5 10.25 -15.94 -2.86
CA TRP A 5 9.96 -17.39 -2.76
C TRP A 5 11.17 -18.26 -3.08
N GLN A 6 12.09 -17.75 -3.90
CA GLN A 6 13.29 -18.47 -4.32
C GLN A 6 14.38 -18.46 -3.25
N LEU A 7 14.25 -17.60 -2.22
CA LEU A 7 15.23 -17.44 -1.14
C LEU A 7 14.87 -18.25 0.12
N GLY A 8 13.87 -19.13 0.04
CA GLY A 8 13.46 -19.99 1.17
C GLY A 8 12.64 -19.28 2.25
N VAL A 9 12.06 -18.11 1.94
CA VAL A 9 11.14 -17.41 2.84
C VAL A 9 9.80 -18.14 2.90
N ASN A 10 9.36 -18.47 4.11
CA ASN A 10 8.07 -19.13 4.35
C ASN A 10 6.96 -18.09 4.50
N PHE A 11 6.19 -17.84 3.45
CA PHE A 11 5.02 -16.96 3.53
C PHE A 11 3.78 -17.73 3.99
N ARG A 12 3.04 -17.14 4.92
CA ARG A 12 1.74 -17.63 5.36
C ARG A 12 0.70 -16.53 5.19
N LEU A 13 -0.10 -16.63 4.13
CA LEU A 13 -1.16 -15.68 3.81
C LEU A 13 -2.43 -15.99 4.61
N GLY A 14 -3.36 -15.03 4.69
CA GLY A 14 -4.60 -15.18 5.48
C GLY A 14 -4.35 -15.26 6.99
N GLN A 15 -3.15 -14.91 7.45
CA GLN A 15 -2.72 -14.96 8.84
C GLN A 15 -2.69 -13.54 9.42
N ARG A 16 -3.86 -12.97 9.70
CA ARG A 16 -3.95 -11.67 10.36
C ARG A 16 -3.45 -11.78 11.80
N VAL A 17 -2.33 -11.14 12.11
CA VAL A 17 -1.81 -11.05 13.47
C VAL A 17 -2.71 -10.13 14.30
N THR A 18 -3.12 -10.59 15.47
CA THR A 18 -4.03 -9.86 16.38
C THR A 18 -3.40 -9.56 17.73
N HIS A 19 -2.41 -10.35 18.15
CA HIS A 19 -1.72 -10.17 19.42
C HIS A 19 -0.23 -10.49 19.30
N ILE A 20 0.57 -9.76 20.07
CA ILE A 20 2.01 -10.00 20.25
C ILE A 20 2.25 -10.02 21.76
N ASP A 21 2.78 -11.15 22.23
CA ASP A 21 3.25 -11.33 23.59
C ASP A 21 4.76 -11.05 23.61
N PHE A 22 5.14 -9.93 24.24
CA PHE A 22 6.52 -9.46 24.31
C PHE A 22 7.37 -10.25 25.31
N ASP A 23 6.75 -10.88 26.31
CA ASP A 23 7.45 -11.65 27.33
C ASP A 23 7.73 -13.08 26.85
N ALA A 24 6.75 -13.69 26.18
CA ALA A 24 6.89 -15.02 25.59
C ALA A 24 7.59 -15.00 24.22
N PHE A 25 7.76 -13.82 23.62
CA PHE A 25 8.24 -13.60 22.25
C PHE A 25 7.43 -14.39 21.22
N THR A 26 6.10 -14.25 21.31
CA THR A 26 5.17 -14.92 20.39
C THR A 26 4.19 -13.96 19.73
N SER A 27 3.72 -14.34 18.55
CA SER A 27 2.59 -13.68 17.88
C SER A 27 1.45 -14.68 17.67
N SER A 28 0.22 -14.19 17.78
CA SER A 28 -0.99 -14.97 17.56
C SER A 28 -1.81 -14.35 16.44
N THR A 29 -2.37 -15.21 15.60
CA THR A 29 -3.21 -14.82 14.47
C THR A 29 -4.67 -15.07 14.78
N GLU A 30 -5.56 -14.38 14.06
CA GLU A 30 -7.01 -14.62 14.14
C GLU A 30 -7.40 -16.07 13.81
N ALA A 31 -6.61 -16.74 12.97
CA ALA A 31 -6.81 -18.15 12.65
C ALA A 31 -6.38 -19.10 13.79
N GLY A 32 -5.97 -18.57 14.95
CA GLY A 32 -5.54 -19.35 16.11
C GLY A 32 -4.11 -19.90 16.00
N VAL A 33 -3.31 -19.42 15.04
CA VAL A 33 -1.92 -19.85 14.88
C VAL A 33 -1.03 -19.00 15.78
N THR A 34 -0.24 -19.65 16.63
CA THR A 34 0.81 -19.00 17.42
C THR A 34 2.18 -19.31 16.84
N GLN A 35 3.03 -18.29 16.75
CA GLN A 35 4.40 -18.40 16.26
C GLN A 35 5.36 -17.79 17.27
N LYS A 36 6.47 -18.49 17.52
CA LYS A 36 7.55 -18.00 18.36
C LYS A 36 8.69 -17.47 17.50
N GLY A 37 9.30 -16.36 17.90
CA GLY A 37 10.45 -15.80 17.22
C GLY A 37 11.30 -14.96 18.16
N HIS A 38 12.60 -14.85 17.91
CA HIS A 38 13.48 -14.01 18.73
C HIS A 38 13.26 -12.52 18.49
N ILE A 39 12.87 -12.17 17.26
CA ILE A 39 12.61 -10.80 16.81
C ILE A 39 11.33 -10.82 16.00
N ILE A 40 10.44 -9.88 16.28
CA ILE A 40 9.22 -9.64 15.51
C ILE A 40 9.39 -8.29 14.81
N VAL A 41 9.45 -8.32 13.48
CA VAL A 41 9.48 -7.10 12.65
C VAL A 41 8.05 -6.81 12.23
N VAL A 42 7.52 -5.68 12.71
CA VAL A 42 6.15 -5.24 12.41
C VAL A 42 6.18 -4.30 11.21
N ALA A 43 5.50 -4.69 10.14
CA ALA A 43 5.37 -3.93 8.90
C ALA A 43 3.91 -3.93 8.38
N ASP A 44 2.94 -3.75 9.28
CA ASP A 44 1.49 -3.90 9.04
C ASP A 44 0.78 -2.59 8.60
N GLY A 45 1.54 -1.56 8.25
CA GLY A 45 1.05 -0.37 7.56
C GLY A 45 0.35 0.68 8.43
N LEU A 46 -0.34 1.63 7.79
CA LEU A 46 -0.93 2.81 8.45
C LEU A 46 -1.97 2.44 9.52
N TRP A 47 -2.76 1.41 9.26
CA TRP A 47 -3.81 0.92 10.16
C TRP A 47 -3.31 -0.15 11.15
N SER A 48 -2.00 -0.11 11.46
CA SER A 48 -1.33 -1.05 12.35
C SER A 48 -2.08 -1.22 13.67
N ASN A 49 -2.42 -2.46 13.99
CA ASN A 49 -2.92 -2.84 15.31
C ASN A 49 -1.74 -3.08 16.27
N SER A 50 -0.60 -3.50 15.73
CA SER A 50 0.61 -3.71 16.52
C SER A 50 1.17 -2.41 17.10
N LYS A 51 0.97 -1.26 16.43
CA LYS A 51 1.37 0.06 16.94
C LYS A 51 0.78 0.37 18.32
N SER A 52 -0.51 0.07 18.54
CA SER A 52 -1.14 0.30 19.84
C SER A 52 -0.62 -0.61 20.95
N LEU A 53 -0.03 -1.76 20.59
CA LEU A 53 0.57 -2.67 21.57
C LEU A 53 1.88 -2.13 22.14
N VAL A 54 2.57 -1.25 21.41
CA VAL A 54 3.87 -0.67 21.81
C VAL A 54 3.72 0.76 22.34
N SER A 55 2.91 1.59 21.69
CA SER A 55 2.85 3.03 21.96
C SER A 55 1.63 3.48 22.78
N GLY A 56 0.79 2.55 23.26
CA GLY A 56 -0.44 2.88 23.99
C GLY A 56 -1.61 3.29 23.09
N PRO A 57 -2.63 3.99 23.63
CA PRO A 57 -3.83 4.35 22.89
C PRO A 57 -3.52 5.06 21.57
N ARG A 58 -4.27 4.70 20.53
CA ARG A 58 -4.03 5.14 19.15
C ARG A 58 -4.12 6.67 19.07
N ASP A 59 -3.00 7.31 18.74
CA ASP A 59 -3.02 8.69 18.29
C ASP A 59 -3.80 8.76 16.97
N VAL A 60 -4.93 9.45 17.00
CA VAL A 60 -5.87 9.51 15.87
C VAL A 60 -5.34 10.53 14.88
N PRO A 61 -5.12 10.15 13.60
CA PRO A 61 -4.61 11.09 12.61
C PRO A 61 -5.59 12.27 12.47
N LYS A 62 -5.04 13.48 12.48
CA LYS A 62 -5.81 14.70 12.21
C LYS A 62 -6.06 14.79 10.71
N ALA A 63 -7.33 14.94 10.31
CA ALA A 63 -7.69 15.18 8.92
C ALA A 63 -7.05 16.49 8.43
N THR A 64 -6.41 16.44 7.25
CA THR A 64 -5.78 17.63 6.65
C THR A 64 -6.81 18.55 5.99
N GLY A 65 -7.97 17.99 5.61
CA GLY A 65 -8.97 18.66 4.78
C GLY A 65 -8.82 18.36 3.28
N ASP A 66 -7.77 17.64 2.88
CA ASP A 66 -7.48 17.28 1.50
C ASP A 66 -7.87 15.82 1.21
N LEU A 67 -8.18 15.55 -0.06
CA LEU A 67 -8.39 14.21 -0.59
C LEU A 67 -7.57 14.05 -1.87
N ALA A 68 -6.96 12.88 -2.03
CA ALA A 68 -6.31 12.48 -3.26
C ALA A 68 -7.18 11.43 -3.96
N TYR A 69 -7.70 11.77 -5.14
CA TYR A 69 -8.31 10.78 -6.01
C TYR A 69 -7.20 9.99 -6.69
N ARG A 70 -7.45 8.72 -7.03
CA ARG A 70 -6.49 7.95 -7.81
C ARG A 70 -7.20 6.98 -8.73
N VAL A 71 -6.76 6.95 -9.98
CA VAL A 71 -7.24 6.01 -10.99
C VAL A 71 -6.08 5.41 -11.77
N MET A 72 -6.24 4.16 -12.19
CA MET A 72 -5.37 3.51 -13.15
C MET A 72 -6.10 3.42 -14.49
N LEU A 73 -5.60 4.13 -15.49
CA LEU A 73 -6.11 4.10 -16.86
C LEU A 73 -5.29 3.09 -17.67
N ARG A 74 -5.96 2.20 -18.39
CA ARG A 74 -5.29 1.31 -19.35
C ARG A 74 -5.44 1.86 -20.76
N LEU A 75 -4.37 1.84 -21.54
CA LEU A 75 -4.35 2.37 -22.90
C LEU A 75 -5.46 1.78 -23.77
N ASP A 76 -5.71 0.48 -23.68
CA ASP A 76 -6.73 -0.24 -24.46
C ASP A 76 -8.17 0.24 -24.20
N GLN A 77 -8.42 0.90 -23.07
CA GLN A 77 -9.73 1.44 -22.69
C GLN A 77 -9.91 2.92 -23.02
N ILE A 78 -8.88 3.59 -23.52
CA ILE A 78 -8.94 5.00 -23.88
C ILE A 78 -9.35 5.11 -25.35
N GLU A 79 -10.58 5.57 -25.57
CA GLU A 79 -11.15 5.84 -26.90
C GLU A 79 -10.67 7.18 -27.47
N ASP A 80 -10.45 8.17 -26.60
CA ASP A 80 -9.96 9.48 -27.00
C ASP A 80 -8.49 9.41 -27.46
N SER A 81 -8.23 9.76 -28.71
CA SER A 81 -6.91 9.62 -29.33
C SER A 81 -5.86 10.54 -28.70
N GLU A 82 -6.26 11.74 -28.26
CA GLU A 82 -5.34 12.71 -27.66
C GLU A 82 -4.89 12.24 -26.27
N LEU A 83 -5.84 11.83 -25.43
CA LEU A 83 -5.57 11.26 -24.12
C LEU A 83 -4.76 9.97 -24.24
N ARG A 84 -5.04 9.15 -25.25
CA ARG A 84 -4.28 7.92 -25.53
C ARG A 84 -2.82 8.25 -25.87
N GLU A 85 -2.58 9.25 -26.72
CA GLU A 85 -1.24 9.72 -27.02
C GLU A 85 -0.52 10.19 -25.74
N TRP A 86 -1.22 10.95 -24.89
CA TRP A 86 -0.66 11.44 -23.64
C TRP A 86 -0.25 10.33 -22.69
N VAL A 87 -1.08 9.29 -22.55
CA VAL A 87 -0.82 8.12 -21.70
C VAL A 87 0.23 7.20 -22.33
N SER A 88 0.35 7.15 -23.65
CA SER A 88 1.35 6.30 -24.32
C SER A 88 2.78 6.84 -24.22
N ASN A 89 2.93 8.14 -23.97
CA ASN A 89 4.23 8.80 -23.88
C ASN A 89 4.61 9.02 -22.41
N PRO A 90 5.66 8.36 -21.88
CA PRO A 90 6.03 8.41 -20.47
C PRO A 90 6.62 9.77 -20.07
N LYS A 91 5.72 10.73 -19.84
CA LYS A 91 6.02 12.07 -19.36
C LYS A 91 5.20 12.35 -18.11
N LEU A 92 5.88 12.83 -17.07
CA LEU A 92 5.22 13.37 -15.89
C LEU A 92 4.45 14.63 -16.28
N ARG A 93 3.14 14.66 -16.00
CA ARG A 93 2.31 15.84 -16.23
C ARG A 93 1.69 16.27 -14.92
N ILE A 94 1.96 17.51 -14.51
CA ILE A 94 1.44 18.10 -13.28
C ILE A 94 0.63 19.33 -13.68
N TRP A 95 -0.61 19.40 -13.22
CA TRP A 95 -1.47 20.57 -13.39
C TRP A 95 -1.71 21.21 -12.03
N ILE A 96 -1.56 22.53 -11.96
CA ILE A 96 -1.77 23.30 -10.73
C ILE A 96 -2.99 24.18 -10.94
N GLY A 97 -4.09 23.84 -10.27
CA GLY A 97 -5.33 24.60 -10.29
C GLY A 97 -5.73 25.07 -8.89
N LEU A 98 -6.65 26.04 -8.85
CA LEU A 98 -7.26 26.48 -7.59
C LEU A 98 -8.21 25.38 -7.09
N GLY A 99 -7.83 24.67 -6.03
CA GLY A 99 -8.65 23.62 -5.41
C GLY A 99 -8.46 22.20 -5.95
N ALA A 100 -7.63 22.00 -6.97
CA ALA A 100 -7.25 20.67 -7.47
C ALA A 100 -5.86 20.69 -8.12
N GLN A 101 -5.09 19.62 -7.92
CA GLN A 101 -3.74 19.48 -8.47
C GLN A 101 -3.56 18.10 -9.14
N PRO A 102 -4.14 17.88 -10.34
CA PRO A 102 -4.03 16.60 -11.03
C PRO A 102 -2.60 16.24 -11.41
N LEU A 103 -2.28 14.95 -11.39
CA LEU A 103 -0.96 14.40 -11.71
C LEU A 103 -1.10 13.14 -12.56
N GLY A 104 -0.48 13.12 -13.74
CA GLY A 104 -0.42 11.93 -14.61
C GLY A 104 0.97 11.31 -14.62
N ILE A 105 1.05 10.01 -14.31
CA ILE A 105 2.28 9.20 -14.37
C ILE A 105 2.03 7.99 -15.28
N PRO A 106 2.39 8.08 -16.56
CA PRO A 106 2.36 6.94 -17.46
C PRO A 106 3.48 5.95 -17.14
N SER A 107 3.22 4.67 -17.38
CA SER A 107 4.16 3.57 -17.18
C SER A 107 4.34 2.78 -18.47
N GLU A 108 5.51 2.15 -18.61
CA GLU A 108 5.86 1.34 -19.78
C GLU A 108 4.91 0.15 -20.01
N ALA A 109 4.15 -0.26 -18.99
CA ALA A 109 3.15 -1.33 -19.09
C ALA A 109 1.85 -0.89 -19.79
N GLY A 110 1.82 0.29 -20.41
CA GLY A 110 0.64 0.80 -21.10
C GLY A 110 -0.50 1.21 -20.17
N THR A 111 -0.14 1.64 -18.97
CA THR A 111 -1.09 2.18 -17.97
C THR A 111 -0.62 3.53 -17.47
N CYS A 112 -1.54 4.42 -17.14
CA CYS A 112 -1.26 5.68 -16.44
C CYS A 112 -1.91 5.67 -15.06
N THR A 113 -1.14 6.02 -14.04
CA THR A 113 -1.70 6.36 -12.74
C THR A 113 -1.95 7.86 -12.72
N ALA A 114 -3.21 8.26 -12.55
CA ALA A 114 -3.59 9.65 -12.36
C ALA A 114 -3.96 9.88 -10.90
N TRP A 115 -3.51 11.01 -10.34
CA TRP A 115 -3.90 11.56 -9.04
C TRP A 115 -4.67 12.87 -9.23
#